data_AF-A0A960MIV8-F1
#
_entry.id   AF-A0A960MIV8-F1
#
_cell.length_a   1.000
_cell.length_b   1.000
_cell.length_c   1.000
_cell.angle_alpha   90.00
_cell.angle_beta   90.00
_cell.angle_gamma   90.00
#
_symmetry.space_group_name_H-M   'P 1'
#
loop_
_entity.id
_entity.type
_entity.pdbx_description
1 polymer ?
#
loop_
_entity_poly.entity_id
_entity_poly.type
_entity_poly.pdbx_seq_one_letter_code
_entity_poly.pdbx_strand_id
1 'polypeptide(L)'
;IEGEVRDAWVAWEEGSTILDSSHKVVEQAEEALRLARASFEAGAATQLDVLQSQLELTRARLEEATALHTYHTALAGLRRAMGDIIDAKP
;
A
#
# COMPACT_ATOMS: atom_id res chain seq x y z
N ILE A 1 19.45 8.90 21.08
CA ILE A 1 19.99 7.82 20.23
C ILE A 1 19.19 6.52 20.36
N GLU A 2 19.26 5.73 21.46
CA GLU A 2 18.50 4.45 21.52
C GLU A 2 16.97 4.64 21.35
N GLY A 3 16.39 5.64 22.02
CA GLY A 3 14.97 5.96 21.88
C GLY A 3 14.57 6.39 20.46
N GLU A 4 15.34 7.27 19.84
CA GLU A 4 15.08 7.76 18.48
C GLU A 4 15.18 6.65 17.42
N VAL A 5 16.13 5.71 17.58
CA VAL A 5 16.24 4.52 16.71
C VAL A 5 15.05 3.60 16.90
N ARG A 6 14.62 3.37 18.15
CA ARG A 6 13.45 2.54 18.46
C ARG A 6 12.17 3.12 17.85
N ASP A 7 11.94 4.41 18.01
CA ASP A 7 10.75 5.09 17.49
C ASP A 7 10.72 5.04 15.95
N ALA A 8 11.87 5.26 15.30
CA ALA A 8 11.98 5.17 13.85
C ALA A 8 11.78 3.73 13.33
N TRP A 9 12.20 2.73 14.12
CA TRP A 9 11.99 1.32 13.77
C TRP A 9 10.51 0.93 13.83
N VAL A 10 9.80 1.34 14.89
CA VAL A 10 8.35 1.11 15.01
C VAL A 10 7.60 1.77 13.85
N ALA A 11 7.93 3.02 13.51
CA ALA A 11 7.30 3.72 12.39
C ALA A 11 7.54 3.01 11.04
N TRP A 12 8.72 2.43 10.84
CA TRP A 12 9.02 1.64 9.64
C TRP A 12 8.26 0.32 9.61
N GLU A 13 8.16 -0.39 10.73
CA GLU A 13 7.43 -1.65 10.82
C GLU A 13 5.91 -1.45 10.62
N GLU A 14 5.35 -0.39 11.18
CA GLU A 14 3.98 0.04 10.91
C GLU A 14 3.77 0.33 9.42
N GLY A 15 4.65 1.13 8.81
CA GLY A 15 4.60 1.43 7.38
C GLY A 15 4.69 0.18 6.49
N SER A 16 5.54 -0.79 6.87
CA SER A 16 5.67 -2.07 6.16
C SER A 16 4.40 -2.91 6.27
N THR A 17 3.81 -2.98 7.47
CA THR A 17 2.58 -3.73 7.72
C THR A 17 1.39 -3.15 6.95
N ILE A 18 1.31 -1.81 6.89
CA ILE A 18 0.27 -1.10 6.13
C ILE A 18 0.45 -1.37 4.63
N LEU A 19 1.69 -1.34 4.11
CA LEU A 19 1.97 -1.65 2.71
C LEU A 19 1.54 -3.08 2.35
N ASP A 20 1.93 -4.08 3.15
CA ASP A 20 1.54 -5.47 2.94
C ASP A 20 0.02 -5.66 2.98
N SER A 21 -0.67 -4.94 3.86
CA SER A 21 -2.13 -4.97 3.95
C SER A 21 -2.78 -4.33 2.73
N SER A 22 -2.27 -3.17 2.29
CA SER A 22 -2.76 -2.47 1.10
C SER A 22 -2.60 -3.29 -0.18
N HIS A 23 -1.52 -4.06 -0.30
CA HIS A 23 -1.30 -4.97 -1.42
C HIS A 23 -2.41 -6.03 -1.52
N LYS A 24 -2.76 -6.65 -0.39
CA LYS A 24 -3.87 -7.62 -0.33
C LYS A 24 -5.22 -7.00 -0.68
N VAL A 25 -5.44 -5.73 -0.32
CA VAL A 25 -6.67 -5.00 -0.70
C VAL A 25 -6.73 -4.80 -2.22
N VAL A 26 -5.59 -4.49 -2.86
CA VAL A 26 -5.51 -4.41 -4.33
C VAL A 26 -5.83 -5.76 -4.96
N GLU A 27 -5.22 -6.86 -4.50
CA GLU A 27 -5.50 -8.22 -4.99
C GLU A 27 -7.00 -8.57 -4.88
N GLN A 28 -7.63 -8.24 -3.75
CA GLN A 28 -9.06 -8.46 -3.54
C GLN A 28 -9.92 -7.63 -4.50
N ALA A 29 -9.57 -6.36 -4.73
CA ALA A 29 -10.30 -5.50 -5.65
C ALA A 29 -10.14 -5.93 -7.13
N GLU A 30 -8.97 -6.48 -7.49
CA GLU A 30 -8.75 -7.09 -8.81
C GLU A 30 -9.65 -8.31 -9.03
N GLU A 31 -9.74 -9.19 -8.03
CA GLU A 31 -10.62 -10.35 -8.09
C GLU A 31 -12.10 -9.96 -8.11
N ALA A 32 -12.50 -8.96 -7.33
CA ALA A 32 -13.85 -8.40 -7.35
C ALA A 32 -14.21 -7.87 -8.76
N LEU A 33 -13.32 -7.13 -9.39
CA LEU A 33 -13.51 -6.65 -10.77
C LEU A 33 -13.61 -7.82 -11.77
N ARG A 34 -12.80 -8.86 -11.60
CA ARG A 34 -12.86 -10.07 -12.44
C ARG A 34 -14.24 -10.75 -12.34
N LEU A 35 -14.76 -10.90 -11.11
CA LEU A 35 -16.08 -11.48 -10.85
C LEU A 35 -17.22 -10.60 -11.38
N ALA A 36 -17.13 -9.28 -11.22
CA ALA A 36 -18.11 -8.33 -11.74
C ALA A 36 -18.20 -8.40 -13.28
N ARG A 37 -17.06 -8.47 -13.96
CA ARG A 37 -17.00 -8.66 -15.43
C ARG A 37 -17.62 -9.98 -15.87
N ALA A 38 -17.26 -11.09 -15.21
CA ALA A 38 -17.82 -12.40 -15.53
C ALA A 38 -19.34 -12.44 -15.31
N SER A 39 -19.82 -11.82 -14.23
CA SER A 39 -21.26 -11.71 -13.93
C SER A 39 -22.00 -10.85 -14.95
N PHE A 40 -21.39 -9.75 -15.40
CA PHE A 40 -21.94 -8.90 -16.46
C PHE A 40 -22.04 -9.65 -17.79
N GLU A 41 -21.00 -10.38 -18.18
CA GLU A 41 -20.99 -11.22 -19.39
C GLU A 41 -22.07 -12.33 -19.33
N ALA A 42 -22.33 -12.87 -18.15
CA ALA A 42 -23.40 -13.83 -17.91
C ALA A 42 -24.80 -13.19 -17.79
N GLY A 43 -24.91 -11.86 -17.86
CA GLY A 43 -26.17 -11.12 -17.70
C GLY A 43 -26.70 -11.04 -16.26
N ALA A 44 -25.90 -11.44 -15.27
CA ALA A 44 -26.24 -11.44 -13.85
C ALA A 44 -25.83 -10.16 -13.11
N ALA A 45 -25.02 -9.29 -13.74
CA ALA A 45 -24.65 -7.97 -13.23
C ALA A 45 -24.87 -6.89 -14.30
N THR A 46 -24.85 -5.63 -13.87
CA THR A 46 -25.01 -4.47 -14.73
C THR A 46 -23.65 -3.84 -15.09
N GLN A 47 -23.65 -2.97 -16.10
CA GLN A 47 -22.47 -2.17 -16.43
C GLN A 47 -22.05 -1.25 -15.26
N LEU A 48 -23.01 -0.81 -14.44
CA LEU A 48 -22.74 0.02 -13.27
C LEU A 48 -21.94 -0.74 -12.22
N ASP A 49 -22.26 -2.02 -11.98
CA ASP A 49 -21.52 -2.87 -11.02
C ASP A 49 -20.04 -3.01 -11.44
N VAL A 50 -19.79 -3.21 -12.74
CA VAL A 50 -18.42 -3.26 -13.29
C VAL A 50 -17.69 -1.93 -13.09
N LEU A 51 -18.35 -0.80 -13.31
CA LEU A 51 -17.75 0.53 -13.10
C LEU A 51 -17.46 0.78 -11.62
N GLN A 52 -18.33 0.33 -10.71
CA GLN A 52 -18.10 0.42 -9.27
C GLN A 52 -16.88 -0.39 -8.85
N SER A 53 -16.74 -1.66 -9.29
CA SER A 53 -15.54 -2.45 -8.98
C SER A 53 -14.26 -1.87 -9.59
N GLN A 54 -14.33 -1.23 -10.77
CA GLN A 54 -13.17 -0.51 -11.33
C GLN A 54 -12.77 0.70 -10.48
N LEU A 55 -13.75 1.44 -9.97
CA LEU A 55 -13.52 2.57 -9.06
C LEU A 55 -12.90 2.10 -7.74
N GLU A 56 -13.37 0.98 -7.19
CA GLU A 56 -12.81 0.36 -5.98
C GLU A 56 -11.37 -0.09 -6.19
N LEU A 57 -11.07 -0.78 -7.30
CA LEU A 57 -9.68 -1.13 -7.65
C LEU A 57 -8.80 0.11 -7.79
N THR A 58 -9.32 1.17 -8.40
CA THR A 58 -8.56 2.44 -8.54
C THR A 58 -8.27 3.05 -7.17
N ARG A 59 -9.23 3.02 -6.24
CA ARG A 59 -9.05 3.50 -4.86
C ARG A 59 -8.03 2.65 -4.10
N ALA A 60 -8.14 1.32 -4.17
CA ALA A 60 -7.21 0.40 -3.53
C ALA A 60 -5.76 0.66 -3.98
N ARG A 61 -5.54 0.86 -5.29
CA ARG A 61 -4.21 1.20 -5.84
C ARG A 61 -3.69 2.56 -5.36
N LEU A 62 -4.58 3.55 -5.19
CA LEU A 62 -4.20 4.85 -4.63
C LEU A 62 -3.79 4.74 -3.15
N GLU A 63 -4.50 3.92 -2.39
CA GLU A 63 -4.17 3.62 -1.00
C GLU A 63 -2.82 2.89 -0.88
N GLU A 64 -2.57 1.89 -1.73
CA GLU A 64 -1.28 1.19 -1.81
C GLU A 64 -0.13 2.15 -2.18
N ALA A 65 -0.34 3.04 -3.15
CA ALA A 65 0.66 4.05 -3.50
C ALA A 65 0.97 4.99 -2.32
N THR A 66 -0.04 5.34 -1.52
CA THR A 66 0.13 6.15 -0.30
C THR A 66 0.87 5.37 0.78
N ALA A 67 0.55 4.10 0.97
CA ALA A 67 1.25 3.22 1.90
C ALA A 67 2.73 3.05 1.53
N LEU A 68 3.02 2.86 0.25
CA LEU A 68 4.39 2.77 -0.27
C LEU A 68 5.20 4.05 -0.01
N HIS A 69 4.57 5.22 -0.17
CA HIS A 69 5.21 6.49 0.15
C HIS A 69 5.53 6.62 1.65
N THR A 70 4.58 6.23 2.51
CA THR A 70 4.76 6.21 3.97
C THR A 70 5.89 5.26 4.38
N TYR A 71 5.91 4.05 3.83
CA TYR A 71 6.97 3.06 4.03
C TYR A 71 8.35 3.63 3.69
N HIS A 72 8.51 4.24 2.52
CA HIS A 72 9.80 4.83 2.10
C HIS A 72 10.23 6.00 3.00
N THR A 73 9.27 6.83 3.43
CA THR A 73 9.55 7.93 4.36
C THR A 73 10.01 7.41 5.72
N ALA A 74 9.36 6.38 6.26
CA ALA A 74 9.74 5.75 7.51
C ALA A 74 11.09 5.03 7.42
N LEU A 75 11.36 4.33 6.31
CA LEU A 75 12.65 3.69 6.04
C LEU A 75 13.80 4.71 5.99
N ALA A 76 13.58 5.86 5.34
CA ALA A 76 14.55 6.95 5.31
C ALA A 76 14.80 7.54 6.71
N GLY A 77 13.74 7.68 7.53
CA GLY A 77 13.83 8.08 8.93
C GLY A 77 14.64 7.11 9.78
N LEU A 78 14.39 5.81 9.65
CA LEU A 78 15.13 4.75 10.32
C LEU A 78 16.62 4.76 9.95
N ARG A 79 16.94 4.83 8.65
CA ARG A 79 18.33 4.94 8.17
C ARG A 79 19.05 6.17 8.75
N ARG A 80 18.36 7.31 8.85
CA ARG A 80 18.91 8.51 9.49
C ARG A 80 19.20 8.27 10.97
N ALA A 81 18.26 7.68 11.71
CA ALA A 81 18.40 7.42 13.14
C ALA A 81 19.52 6.42 13.45
N MET A 82 19.72 5.41 12.60
CA MET A 82 20.80 4.43 12.72
C MET A 82 22.18 4.98 12.36
N GLY A 83 22.26 6.22 11.82
CA GLY A 83 23.53 6.86 11.46
C GLY A 83 24.04 6.53 10.06
N ASP A 84 23.32 5.73 9.26
CA ASP A 84 23.71 5.36 7.88
C ASP A 84 23.85 6.58 6.94
N ILE A 85 23.23 7.72 7.28
CA ILE A 85 23.35 8.96 6.48
C ILE A 85 24.62 9.76 6.80
N ILE A 86 25.43 9.37 7.81
CA ILE A 86 26.69 10.06 8.13
C ILE A 86 27.87 9.58 7.24
N ASP A 87 27.75 8.46 6.52
CA ASP A 87 28.85 7.87 5.73
C ASP A 87 28.64 7.79 4.21
N ALA A 88 27.75 8.62 3.66
CA ALA A 88 27.88 9.04 2.26
C ALA A 88 29.07 10.03 2.13
N LYS A 89 30.28 9.49 2.35
CA LYS A 89 31.61 10.11 2.30
C LYS A 89 32.01 10.49 0.87
N PRO A 90 33.06 11.31 0.65
CA PRO A 90 33.46 12.62 1.20
C PRO A 90 33.10 13.80 0.28
#